data_AF-A0A5B2T9U1-F1
#
_entry.id   AF-A0A5B2T9U1-F1
#
_cell.length_a   1.000
_cell.length_b   1.000
_cell.length_c   1.000
_cell.angle_alpha   90.00
_cell.angle_beta   90.00
_cell.angle_gamma   90.00
#
_symmetry.space_group_name_H-M   'P 1'
#
loop_
_entity.id
_entity.type
_entity.pdbx_description
1 polymer ?
#
loop_
_entity_poly.entity_id
_entity_poly.type
_entity_poly.pdbx_seq_one_letter_code
_entity_poly.pdbx_strand_id
1 'polypeptide(L)' 'MLEAVRSVADYHTLDEAEVLIGYMDGAAGLTGARNMTRSYWHGWRNGAVDAGFVDPDEAQLELEIDFATLAEL' A
#
# COMPACT_ATOMS: atom_id res chain seq x y z
N MET A 1 -5.20 -10.48 9.90
CA MET A 1 -4.84 -9.66 8.72
C MET A 1 -3.35 -9.73 8.56
N LEU A 2 -2.84 -9.65 7.33
CA LEU A 2 -1.40 -9.53 7.09
C LEU A 2 -0.88 -8.23 7.70
N GLU A 3 0.39 -8.23 8.11
CA GLU A 3 1.04 -7.06 8.67
C GLU A 3 1.18 -5.95 7.63
N ALA A 4 0.74 -4.74 7.97
CA ALA A 4 0.81 -3.58 7.09
C ALA A 4 2.28 -3.17 6.83
N VAL A 5 2.50 -2.51 5.71
CA VAL A 5 3.80 -1.93 5.34
C VAL A 5 3.88 -0.54 5.96
N ARG A 6 4.92 -0.29 6.76
CA ARG A 6 5.08 0.94 7.56
C ARG A 6 6.43 1.64 7.35
N SER A 7 7.39 0.98 6.70
CA SER A 7 8.75 1.49 6.48
C SER A 7 9.22 1.26 5.05
N VAL A 8 10.20 2.04 4.60
CA VAL A 8 10.84 1.88 3.30
C VAL A 8 11.55 0.53 3.20
N ALA A 9 12.11 0.05 4.30
CA ALA A 9 12.69 -1.30 4.38
C ALA A 9 11.63 -2.39 4.11
N ASP A 10 10.44 -2.28 4.69
CA ASP A 10 9.31 -3.18 4.39
C ASP A 10 8.87 -3.07 2.93
N TYR A 11 8.76 -1.85 2.43
CA TYR A 11 8.34 -1.58 1.05
C TYR A 11 9.26 -2.26 0.04
N HIS A 12 10.57 -2.27 0.27
CA HIS A 12 11.54 -2.94 -0.60
C HIS A 12 11.45 -4.48 -0.61
N THR A 13 10.67 -5.09 0.30
CA THR A 13 10.43 -6.54 0.28
C THR A 13 9.24 -6.95 -0.58
N LEU A 14 8.49 -5.98 -1.13
CA LEU A 14 7.26 -6.26 -1.85
C LEU A 14 7.53 -6.71 -3.30
N ASP A 15 6.69 -7.63 -3.78
CA ASP A 15 6.59 -7.94 -5.21
C ASP A 15 5.85 -6.82 -5.94
N GLU A 16 6.55 -6.15 -6.86
CA GLU A 16 6.03 -5.02 -7.63
C GLU A 16 4.82 -5.38 -8.51
N ALA A 17 4.81 -6.58 -9.10
CA ALA A 17 3.70 -7.01 -9.96
C ALA A 17 2.42 -7.21 -9.14
N GLU A 18 2.54 -7.80 -7.94
CA GLU A 18 1.40 -7.94 -7.04
C GLU A 18 0.92 -6.58 -6.51
N VAL A 19 1.83 -5.64 -6.20
CA VAL A 19 1.48 -4.26 -5.85
C VAL A 19 0.70 -3.60 -6.98
N LEU A 20 1.14 -3.72 -8.23
CA LEU A 20 0.47 -3.11 -9.38
C LEU A 20 -0.95 -3.68 -9.56
N ILE A 21 -1.11 -5.00 -9.48
CA ILE A 21 -2.43 -5.64 -9.57
C ILE A 21 -3.34 -5.13 -8.45
N GLY A 22 -2.85 -5.13 -7.21
CA GLY A 22 -3.59 -4.62 -6.07
C GLY A 22 -4.01 -3.16 -6.27
N TYR A 23 -3.09 -2.31 -6.72
CA TYR A 23 -3.34 -0.90 -6.99
C TYR A 23 -4.48 -0.70 -7.98
N MET A 24 -4.46 -1.41 -9.11
CA MET A 24 -5.52 -1.32 -10.12
C MET A 24 -6.88 -1.74 -9.55
N ASP A 25 -6.94 -2.83 -8.77
CA ASP A 25 -8.19 -3.30 -8.16
C ASP A 25 -8.72 -2.32 -7.12
N GLY A 26 -7.84 -1.73 -6.30
CA GLY A 26 -8.18 -0.70 -5.33
C GLY A 26 -8.70 0.57 -5.99
N ALA A 27 -8.01 1.05 -7.03
CA ALA A 27 -8.41 2.23 -7.80
C ALA A 27 -9.72 2.02 -8.58
N ALA A 28 -10.07 0.76 -8.90
CA ALA A 28 -11.36 0.40 -9.49
C ALA A 28 -12.48 0.22 -8.45
N GLY A 29 -12.19 0.34 -7.15
CA GLY A 29 -13.17 0.15 -6.07
C GLY A 29 -13.61 -1.31 -5.88
N LEU A 30 -12.80 -2.27 -6.34
CA LEU A 30 -13.10 -3.69 -6.18
C LEU A 30 -12.91 -4.12 -4.73
N THR A 31 -13.70 -5.09 -4.29
CA THR A 31 -13.61 -5.60 -2.92
C THR A 31 -12.32 -6.40 -2.78
N GLY A 32 -11.43 -5.98 -1.87
CA GLY A 32 -10.18 -6.69 -1.62
C GLY A 32 -10.38 -8.14 -1.18
N ALA A 33 -9.51 -9.04 -1.62
CA ALA A 33 -9.63 -10.48 -1.37
C ALA A 33 -8.80 -10.94 -0.16
N ARG A 34 -9.44 -11.66 0.77
CA ARG A 34 -8.85 -12.07 2.07
C ARG A 34 -7.61 -12.95 1.99
N ASN A 35 -7.40 -13.66 0.89
CA ASN A 35 -6.29 -14.60 0.69
C ASN A 35 -5.17 -14.05 -0.21
N MET A 36 -5.11 -12.72 -0.39
CA MET A 36 -4.06 -12.08 -1.16
C MET A 36 -2.82 -11.77 -0.32
N THR A 37 -1.71 -11.53 -1.00
CA THR A 37 -0.40 -11.30 -0.41
C THR A 37 -0.29 -9.92 0.24
N ARG A 38 0.80 -9.71 1.00
CA ARG A 38 1.11 -8.41 1.61
C ARG A 38 1.30 -7.33 0.52
N SER A 39 1.96 -7.69 -0.58
CA SER A 39 2.21 -6.84 -1.74
C SER A 39 0.92 -6.39 -2.42
N TYR A 40 0.01 -7.33 -2.70
CA TYR A 40 -1.31 -6.98 -3.23
C TYR A 40 -2.06 -6.01 -2.31
N TRP A 41 -2.11 -6.30 -1.00
CA TRP A 41 -2.86 -5.45 -0.07
C TRP A 41 -2.26 -4.06 0.10
N HIS A 42 -0.93 -3.93 0.02
CA HIS A 42 -0.29 -2.62 -0.02
C HIS A 42 -0.75 -1.82 -1.25
N GLY A 43 -0.68 -2.42 -2.44
CA GLY A 43 -1.17 -1.79 -3.67
C GLY A 43 -2.64 -1.39 -3.58
N TRP A 44 -3.51 -2.32 -3.17
CA TRP A 44 -4.95 -2.10 -3.09
C TRP A 44 -5.32 -0.93 -2.17
N ARG A 45 -4.66 -0.84 -1.01
CA ARG A 45 -4.90 0.27 -0.08
C ARG A 45 -4.48 1.61 -0.67
N ASN A 46 -3.36 1.67 -1.37
CA ASN A 46 -2.92 2.91 -2.02
C ASN A 46 -3.85 3.30 -3.17
N GLY A 47 -4.24 2.36 -4.02
CA GLY A 47 -5.18 2.62 -5.12
C GLY A 47 -6.54 3.10 -4.63
N ALA A 48 -7.06 2.52 -3.55
CA ALA A 48 -8.33 2.94 -2.96
C ALA A 48 -8.28 4.36 -2.37
N VAL A 49 -7.15 4.73 -1.75
CA VAL A 49 -6.91 6.10 -1.25
C VAL A 49 -6.82 7.09 -2.41
N ASP A 50 -5.98 6.80 -3.42
CA ASP A 50 -5.76 7.69 -4.56
C ASP A 50 -7.02 7.94 -5.38
N ALA A 51 -7.90 6.94 -5.47
CA ALA A 51 -9.20 7.07 -6.13
C ALA A 51 -10.26 7.78 -5.26
N GLY A 52 -9.94 8.12 -4.01
CA GLY A 52 -10.82 8.85 -3.09
C GLY A 52 -11.91 7.99 -2.45
N PHE A 53 -11.77 6.66 -2.43
CA PHE A 53 -12.75 5.78 -1.79
C PHE A 53 -12.59 5.72 -0.26
N VAL A 54 -11.36 5.87 0.24
CA VAL A 54 -11.02 5.81 1.67
C VAL A 54 -9.90 6.80 1.99
N ASP A 55 -9.81 7.22 3.25
CA ASP A 55 -8.66 7.99 3.75
C ASP A 55 -7.46 7.06 4.04
N PRO A 56 -6.21 7.55 3.97
CA PRO A 56 -5.04 6.77 4.35
C PRO A 56 -5.07 6.42 5.84
N ASP A 57 -4.63 5.20 6.18
CA ASP A 57 -4.48 4.80 7.58
C ASP A 57 -3.09 5.13 8.15
N GLU A 58 -2.93 4.92 9.45
CA GLU A 58 -1.68 5.18 10.19
C GLU A 58 -0.44 4.53 9.54
N ALA A 59 -0.54 3.31 9.00
CA ALA A 59 0.60 2.64 8.39
C ALA A 59 1.03 3.29 7.07
N GLN A 60 0.07 3.77 6.28
CA GLN A 60 0.36 4.56 5.07
C GLN A 60 1.03 5.89 5.43
N LEU A 61 0.55 6.57 6.48
CA LEU A 61 1.15 7.82 6.94
C LEU A 61 2.57 7.63 7.49
N GLU A 62 2.82 6.57 8.25
CA GLU A 62 4.16 6.22 8.73
C GLU A 62 5.13 5.96 7.57
N LEU A 63 4.69 5.20 6.56
CA LEU A 63 5.50 4.93 5.38
C LEU A 63 5.84 6.20 4.58
N GLU A 64 4.86 7.10 4.42
CA GLU A 64 5.06 8.39 3.76
C GLU A 64 6.11 9.24 4.49
N ILE A 65 6.04 9.30 5.82
CA ILE A 65 7.02 10.01 6.66
C ILE A 65 8.42 9.40 6.51
N ASP A 66 8.53 8.06 6.47
CA ASP A 66 9.81 7.38 6.29
C ASP A 66 10.44 7.68 4.92
N PHE A 67 9.65 7.70 3.84
CA PHE A 67 10.11 8.17 2.53
C PHE A 67 10.55 9.63 2.52
N ALA A 68 9.78 10.52 3.14
CA ALA A 68 10.12 11.94 3.24
C ALA A 68 11.44 12.16 3.99
N THR A 69 11.67 11.40 5.06
CA THR A 69 12.91 11.46 5.85
C THR A 69 14.14 11.07 5.03
N LEU A 70 14.03 10.07 4.15
CA LEU A 70 15.13 9.68 3.25
C LEU A 70 15.42 10.74 2.17
N ALA A 71 14.42 11.50 1.74
CA ALA A 71 14.58 12.52 0.71
C ALA A 71 15.26 13.80 1.21
N GLU A 72 15.31 14.00 2.54
CA GLU A 72 15.97 15.14 3.20
C GLU A 72 17.47 14.90 3.48
N LEU A 73 17.99 13.70 3.18
CA LEU A 73 19.41 13.30 3.35
C LEU A 73 20.22 13.49 2.06
#